data_AF-A0A9P0AG17-F1
#
_entry.id   AF-A0A9P0AG17-F1
#
_cell.length_a   1.000
_cell.length_b   1.000
_cell.length_c   1.000
_cell.angle_alpha   90.00
_cell.angle_beta   90.00
_cell.angle_gamma   90.00
#
_symmetry.space_group_name_H-M   'P 1'
#
loop_
_entity.id
_entity.type
_entity.pdbx_description
1 polymer ?
#
loop_
_entity_poly.entity_id
_entity_poly.type
_entity_poly.pdbx_seq_one_letter_code
_entity_poly.pdbx_strand_id
1 'polypeptide(L)'
;MKPNAQWVLTAISCYGKKQAFTDIVLDEHDLAVPVDYREQAESMFNEEAKAIKRATDGILLRHETYVAELAQSTSVYASNATKALSGDGAWNKKNGDPLKDIETGMEVVRANTGLRPNVITMGASVMALLRFHKVLQDALGGNERKRISTEILKDLFQVDEVLIGAPVQLARDGKSTTDLWKDNLMLHVVSGPAASGENADEHRPSFGYTFRRQGMPLADRFDSVGGKVVNIRYTDIYKVAVVGSEAGYLISGIKGA
;
A
#
# COMPACT_ATOMS: atom_id res chain seq x y z
N MET A 1 -21.83 20.16 -22.24
CA MET A 1 -20.93 18.99 -22.08
C MET A 1 -19.51 19.49 -22.27
N LYS A 2 -18.74 19.68 -21.19
CA LYS A 2 -17.32 20.04 -21.29
C LYS A 2 -16.53 18.75 -21.51
N PRO A 3 -15.50 18.75 -22.38
CA PRO A 3 -14.67 17.57 -22.57
C PRO A 3 -13.90 17.29 -21.28
N ASN A 4 -13.99 16.09 -20.73
CA ASN A 4 -13.07 15.63 -19.68
C ASN A 4 -11.65 15.70 -20.28
N ALA A 5 -10.81 16.56 -19.73
CA ALA A 5 -9.41 16.60 -20.09
C ALA A 5 -8.75 15.30 -19.62
N GLN A 6 -8.60 14.35 -20.55
CA GLN A 6 -7.91 13.09 -20.32
C GLN A 6 -6.41 13.36 -20.37
N TRP A 7 -5.75 13.31 -19.22
CA TRP A 7 -4.30 13.39 -19.12
C TRP A 7 -3.76 11.97 -19.21
N VAL A 8 -3.21 11.60 -20.37
CA VAL A 8 -2.59 10.29 -20.61
C VAL A 8 -1.09 10.40 -20.37
N LEU A 9 -0.59 9.68 -19.38
CA LEU A 9 0.84 9.48 -19.12
C LEU A 9 1.22 8.08 -19.55
N THR A 10 2.41 7.91 -20.14
CA THR A 10 2.90 6.61 -20.59
C THR A 10 3.96 6.10 -19.62
N ALA A 11 3.72 4.98 -18.94
CA ALA A 11 4.71 4.33 -18.09
C ALA A 11 5.40 3.16 -18.83
N ILE A 12 6.70 2.97 -18.59
CA ILE A 12 7.51 1.91 -19.22
C ILE A 12 7.72 0.77 -18.23
N SER A 13 7.36 -0.45 -18.63
CA SER A 13 7.83 -1.66 -17.95
C SER A 13 9.26 -1.99 -18.41
N CYS A 14 10.23 -1.89 -17.49
CA CYS A 14 11.66 -1.97 -17.82
C CYS A 14 12.27 -3.38 -17.72
N TYR A 15 11.52 -4.42 -17.36
CA TYR A 15 12.06 -5.77 -17.19
C TYR A 15 11.54 -6.76 -18.26
N GLY A 16 12.46 -7.53 -18.87
CA GLY A 16 12.15 -8.65 -19.74
C GLY A 16 11.68 -8.32 -21.17
N LYS A 17 12.63 -8.02 -22.10
CA LYS A 17 12.50 -8.07 -23.59
C LYS A 17 11.30 -7.38 -24.29
N LYS A 18 10.37 -6.73 -23.61
CA LYS A 18 9.23 -6.05 -24.23
C LYS A 18 8.87 -4.80 -23.44
N GLN A 19 9.22 -3.63 -23.97
CA GLN A 19 8.71 -2.36 -23.48
C GLN A 19 7.20 -2.34 -23.72
N ALA A 20 6.43 -2.60 -22.67
CA ALA A 20 4.99 -2.43 -22.67
C ALA A 20 4.70 -1.00 -22.20
N PHE A 21 3.94 -0.28 -23.00
CA PHE A 21 3.43 1.05 -22.67
C PHE A 21 2.03 0.90 -22.11
N THR A 22 1.79 1.48 -20.93
CA THR A 22 0.46 1.53 -20.32
C THR A 22 0.00 2.98 -20.25
N ASP A 23 -1.19 3.25 -20.78
CA ASP A 23 -1.83 4.55 -20.66
C ASP A 23 -2.36 4.73 -19.24
N ILE A 24 -1.82 5.74 -18.55
CA ILE A 24 -2.23 6.14 -17.22
C ILE A 24 -3.14 7.35 -17.36
N VAL A 25 -4.40 7.18 -16.99
CA VAL A 25 -5.38 8.27 -16.87
C VAL A 25 -5.49 8.65 -15.40
N LEU A 26 -5.25 9.92 -15.09
CA LEU A 26 -5.40 10.45 -13.74
C LEU A 26 -6.86 10.73 -13.42
N ASP A 27 -7.29 10.32 -12.22
CA ASP A 27 -8.64 10.52 -11.73
C ASP A 27 -8.64 11.65 -10.67
N GLU A 28 -9.69 12.47 -10.67
CA GLU A 28 -9.87 13.51 -9.64
C GLU A 28 -10.54 12.89 -8.40
N HIS A 29 -9.86 12.98 -7.27
CA HIS A 29 -10.33 12.54 -5.97
C HIS A 29 -10.58 13.76 -5.10
N ASP A 30 -11.85 14.11 -4.97
CA ASP A 30 -12.30 15.29 -4.25
C ASP A 30 -13.24 14.95 -3.09
N LEU A 31 -13.09 15.67 -1.98
CA LEU A 31 -13.97 15.57 -0.82
C LEU A 31 -14.10 16.93 -0.15
N ALA A 32 -15.34 17.43 -0.10
CA ALA A 32 -15.70 18.66 0.58
C ALA A 32 -16.49 18.34 1.86
N VAL A 33 -16.14 19.02 2.95
CA VAL A 33 -16.80 18.91 4.24
C VAL A 33 -17.42 20.27 4.58
N PRO A 34 -18.75 20.35 4.76
CA PRO A 34 -19.42 21.59 5.13
C PRO A 34 -19.19 21.92 6.60
N VAL A 35 -19.08 23.21 6.90
CA VAL A 35 -19.00 23.81 8.24
C VAL A 35 -20.06 24.90 8.32
N ASP A 36 -20.96 24.81 9.29
CA ASP A 36 -21.98 25.83 9.54
C ASP A 36 -21.40 26.99 10.37
N TYR A 37 -21.78 28.23 10.05
CA TYR A 37 -21.37 29.42 10.79
C TYR A 37 -21.71 29.36 12.29
N ARG A 38 -22.82 28.71 12.66
CA ARG A 38 -23.23 28.53 14.07
C ARG A 38 -22.33 27.53 14.76
N GLU A 39 -22.02 26.42 14.10
CA GLU A 39 -21.11 25.40 14.61
C GLU A 39 -19.72 26.01 14.86
N GLN A 40 -19.23 26.81 13.92
CA GLN A 40 -17.96 27.51 14.07
C GLN A 40 -17.99 28.60 15.17
N ALA A 41 -19.12 29.27 15.38
CA ALA A 41 -19.26 30.30 16.42
C ALA A 41 -19.43 29.72 17.83
N GLU A 42 -20.07 28.55 17.95
CA GLU A 42 -20.30 27.85 19.21
C GLU A 42 -19.11 26.96 19.62
N SER A 43 -18.24 26.59 18.66
CA SER A 43 -17.10 25.72 18.93
C SER A 43 -15.92 26.48 19.56
N MET A 44 -15.31 25.83 20.56
CA MET A 44 -14.03 26.25 21.15
C MET A 44 -12.82 25.91 20.25
N PHE A 45 -13.02 25.14 19.17
CA PHE A 45 -11.99 24.70 18.26
C PHE A 45 -12.22 25.23 16.84
N ASN A 46 -11.17 25.22 16.02
CA ASN A 46 -11.30 25.55 14.61
C ASN A 46 -11.99 24.41 13.85
N GLU A 47 -13.26 24.61 13.46
CA GLU A 47 -14.05 23.59 12.75
C GLU A 47 -13.63 23.46 11.29
N GLU A 48 -13.13 24.54 10.67
CA GLU A 48 -12.52 24.46 9.34
C GLU A 48 -11.28 23.54 9.35
N ALA A 49 -10.44 23.63 10.39
CA ALA A 49 -9.28 22.76 10.56
C ALA A 49 -9.67 21.28 10.80
N LYS A 50 -10.77 21.03 11.52
CA LYS A 50 -11.33 19.68 11.67
C LYS A 50 -11.94 19.18 10.36
N ALA A 51 -12.60 20.05 9.60
CA ALA A 51 -13.19 19.73 8.31
C ALA A 51 -12.14 19.33 7.28
N ILE A 52 -11.04 20.09 7.16
CA ILE A 52 -9.94 19.71 6.26
C ILE A 52 -9.33 18.37 6.66
N LYS A 53 -9.12 18.13 7.96
CA LYS A 53 -8.60 16.84 8.43
C LYS A 53 -9.52 15.69 8.03
N ARG A 54 -10.84 15.83 8.22
CA ARG A 54 -11.83 14.82 7.79
C ARG A 54 -11.79 14.58 6.28
N ALA A 55 -11.67 15.65 5.47
CA ALA A 55 -11.57 15.54 4.03
C ALA A 55 -10.29 14.80 3.59
N THR A 56 -9.15 15.18 4.17
CA THR A 56 -7.84 14.53 3.93
C THR A 56 -7.87 13.07 4.34
N ASP A 57 -8.29 12.76 5.57
CA ASP A 57 -8.35 11.38 6.09
C ASP A 57 -9.26 10.50 5.23
N GLY A 58 -10.39 11.04 4.75
CA GLY A 58 -11.30 10.32 3.86
C GLY A 58 -10.70 9.97 2.50
N ILE A 59 -9.94 10.88 1.89
CA ILE A 59 -9.27 10.62 0.60
C ILE A 59 -8.07 9.69 0.79
N LEU A 60 -7.26 9.88 1.85
CA LEU A 60 -6.14 8.99 2.15
C LEU A 60 -6.60 7.57 2.46
N LEU A 61 -7.72 7.39 3.17
CA LEU A 61 -8.28 6.07 3.41
C LEU A 61 -8.75 5.42 2.09
N ARG A 62 -9.42 6.17 1.21
CA ARG A 62 -9.81 5.67 -0.11
C ARG A 62 -8.58 5.27 -0.94
N HIS A 63 -7.52 6.08 -0.91
CA HIS A 63 -6.25 5.77 -1.55
C HIS A 63 -5.68 4.45 -1.02
N GLU A 64 -5.58 4.30 0.29
CA GLU A 64 -5.10 3.08 0.95
C GLU A 64 -5.92 1.85 0.56
N THR A 65 -7.25 1.95 0.52
CA THR A 65 -8.13 0.86 0.06
C THR A 65 -7.81 0.45 -1.37
N TYR A 66 -7.68 1.42 -2.27
CA TYR A 66 -7.36 1.14 -3.68
C TYR A 66 -5.97 0.49 -3.84
N VAL A 67 -4.96 1.00 -3.14
CA VAL A 67 -3.60 0.42 -3.13
C VAL A 67 -3.62 -1.00 -2.59
N ALA A 68 -4.28 -1.23 -1.46
CA ALA A 68 -4.34 -2.53 -0.83
C ALA A 68 -5.05 -3.56 -1.71
N GLU A 69 -6.16 -3.20 -2.37
CA GLU A 69 -6.84 -4.08 -3.32
C GLU A 69 -5.97 -4.42 -4.53
N LEU A 70 -5.29 -3.43 -5.10
CA LEU A 70 -4.43 -3.61 -6.27
C LEU A 70 -3.20 -4.47 -5.95
N ALA A 71 -2.48 -4.14 -4.88
CA ALA A 71 -1.26 -4.83 -4.47
C ALA A 71 -1.51 -6.27 -3.99
N GLN A 72 -2.73 -6.61 -3.57
CA GLN A 72 -3.08 -7.98 -3.16
C GLN A 72 -3.74 -8.80 -4.27
N SER A 73 -3.93 -8.22 -5.46
CA SER A 73 -4.51 -8.94 -6.59
C SER A 73 -3.45 -9.84 -7.23
N THR A 74 -3.73 -11.14 -7.38
CA THR A 74 -2.81 -12.06 -8.06
C THR A 74 -2.59 -11.69 -9.54
N SER A 75 -3.54 -10.96 -10.16
CA SER A 75 -3.47 -10.58 -11.57
C SER A 75 -2.40 -9.52 -11.90
N VAL A 76 -1.89 -8.78 -10.90
CA VAL A 76 -0.86 -7.76 -11.13
C VAL A 76 0.56 -8.31 -11.03
N TYR A 77 0.72 -9.58 -10.66
CA TYR A 77 2.00 -10.25 -10.53
C TYR A 77 2.29 -11.15 -11.74
N ALA A 78 3.58 -11.38 -12.01
CA ALA A 78 3.99 -12.39 -12.98
C ALA A 78 3.50 -13.79 -12.57
N SER A 79 3.31 -14.70 -13.53
CA SER A 79 2.73 -16.03 -13.28
C SER A 79 3.53 -16.89 -12.30
N ASN A 80 4.85 -16.67 -12.19
CA ASN A 80 5.73 -17.35 -11.23
C ASN A 80 5.88 -16.59 -9.90
N ALA A 81 5.29 -15.41 -9.77
CA ALA A 81 5.50 -14.48 -8.67
C ALA A 81 4.36 -14.47 -7.64
N THR A 82 3.61 -15.57 -7.54
CA THR A 82 2.56 -15.74 -6.53
C THR A 82 2.64 -17.12 -5.88
N LYS A 83 2.31 -17.19 -4.59
CA LYS A 83 2.23 -18.43 -3.82
C LYS A 83 1.04 -18.38 -2.86
N ALA A 84 0.12 -19.32 -3.01
CA ALA A 84 -0.96 -19.51 -2.04
C ALA A 84 -0.57 -20.61 -1.05
N LEU A 85 -0.50 -20.27 0.23
CA LEU A 85 -0.29 -21.23 1.30
C LEU A 85 -1.61 -21.88 1.70
N SER A 86 -1.55 -23.19 1.94
CA SER A 86 -2.71 -23.98 2.36
C SER A 86 -2.25 -25.23 3.11
N GLY A 87 -3.17 -25.85 3.85
CA GLY A 87 -2.91 -27.08 4.60
C GLY A 87 -1.73 -26.95 5.55
N ASP A 88 -0.88 -27.97 5.61
CA ASP A 88 0.27 -28.02 6.53
C ASP A 88 1.39 -27.03 6.20
N GLY A 89 1.36 -26.41 5.01
CA GLY A 89 2.33 -25.40 4.61
C GLY A 89 2.02 -23.99 5.11
N ALA A 90 0.84 -23.77 5.71
CA ALA A 90 0.51 -22.48 6.32
C ALA A 90 1.38 -22.21 7.56
N TRP A 91 1.70 -20.93 7.81
CA TRP A 91 2.66 -20.53 8.86
C TRP A 91 2.13 -20.69 10.27
N ASN A 92 0.84 -20.98 10.46
CA ASN A 92 0.31 -21.37 11.77
C ASN A 92 0.38 -22.89 12.01
N LYS A 93 0.79 -23.68 11.02
CA LYS A 93 0.91 -25.14 11.11
C LYS A 93 2.36 -25.57 11.35
N LYS A 94 2.53 -26.86 11.63
CA LYS A 94 3.81 -27.46 12.02
C LYS A 94 4.89 -27.33 10.95
N ASN A 95 4.53 -27.40 9.67
CA ASN A 95 5.50 -27.40 8.56
C ASN A 95 5.61 -26.02 7.87
N GLY A 96 4.97 -24.99 8.43
CA GLY A 96 5.08 -23.63 7.93
C GLY A 96 6.48 -23.07 8.16
N ASP A 97 7.12 -22.60 7.09
CA ASP A 97 8.47 -22.05 7.13
C ASP A 97 8.51 -20.67 6.45
N PRO A 98 8.24 -19.58 7.20
CA PRO A 98 8.29 -18.23 6.69
C PRO A 98 9.66 -17.85 6.13
N LEU A 99 10.75 -18.37 6.73
CA LEU A 99 12.10 -18.05 6.31
C LEU A 99 12.33 -18.56 4.88
N LYS A 100 12.04 -19.85 4.66
CA LYS A 100 12.18 -20.48 3.35
C LYS A 100 11.25 -19.90 2.30
N ASP A 101 10.00 -19.62 2.67
CA ASP A 101 9.00 -19.09 1.74
C ASP A 101 9.36 -17.68 1.25
N ILE A 102 9.84 -16.82 2.16
CA ILE A 102 10.26 -15.47 1.83
C ILE A 102 11.55 -15.48 0.99
N GLU A 103 12.57 -16.27 1.36
CA GLU A 103 13.79 -16.40 0.55
C GLU A 103 13.51 -16.94 -0.86
N THR A 104 12.59 -17.90 -0.98
CA THR A 104 12.14 -18.40 -2.29
C THR A 104 11.50 -17.27 -3.12
N GLY A 105 10.65 -16.46 -2.50
CA GLY A 105 10.04 -15.31 -3.16
C GLY A 105 11.05 -14.24 -3.57
N MET A 106 12.03 -13.95 -2.71
CA MET A 106 13.11 -13.01 -3.02
C MET A 106 13.94 -13.47 -4.20
N GLU A 107 14.26 -14.76 -4.28
CA GLU A 107 15.01 -15.32 -5.40
C GLU A 107 14.22 -15.26 -6.71
N VAL A 108 12.91 -15.48 -6.68
CA VAL A 108 12.05 -15.32 -7.87
C VAL A 108 12.11 -13.88 -8.39
N VAL A 109 11.96 -12.88 -7.52
CA VAL A 109 12.02 -11.47 -7.94
C VAL A 109 13.42 -11.11 -8.44
N ARG A 110 14.48 -11.58 -7.76
CA ARG A 110 15.86 -11.38 -8.19
C ARG A 110 16.16 -12.02 -9.54
N ALA A 111 15.62 -13.21 -9.81
CA ALA A 111 15.78 -13.88 -11.09
C ALA A 111 15.04 -13.16 -12.23
N ASN A 112 13.85 -12.59 -11.95
CA ASN A 112 13.08 -11.87 -12.95
C ASN A 112 13.68 -10.48 -13.26
N THR A 113 14.06 -9.72 -12.23
CA THR A 113 14.45 -8.30 -12.37
C THR A 113 15.95 -8.04 -12.26
N GLY A 114 16.72 -8.98 -11.72
CA GLY A 114 18.12 -8.75 -11.34
C GLY A 114 18.30 -7.95 -10.05
N LEU A 115 17.22 -7.49 -9.40
CA LEU A 115 17.25 -6.77 -8.13
C LEU A 115 16.60 -7.59 -7.01
N ARG A 116 17.19 -7.54 -5.81
CA ARG A 116 16.59 -8.16 -4.62
C ARG A 116 15.47 -7.23 -4.10
N PRO A 117 14.32 -7.76 -3.65
CA PRO A 117 13.30 -6.96 -2.98
C PRO A 117 13.87 -6.19 -1.79
N ASN A 118 13.45 -4.94 -1.63
CA ASN A 118 13.88 -4.07 -0.53
C ASN A 118 12.75 -3.73 0.45
N VAL A 119 11.50 -3.94 0.06
CA VAL A 119 10.34 -3.68 0.91
C VAL A 119 9.51 -4.93 1.09
N ILE A 120 9.16 -5.25 2.34
CA ILE A 120 8.16 -6.25 2.69
C ILE A 120 6.92 -5.53 3.20
N THR A 121 5.76 -5.83 2.63
CA THR A 121 4.46 -5.34 3.12
C THR A 121 3.64 -6.52 3.61
N MET A 122 3.07 -6.44 4.80
CA MET A 122 2.25 -7.53 5.35
C MET A 122 1.04 -7.03 6.12
N GLY A 123 -0.02 -7.83 6.17
CA GLY A 123 -1.16 -7.55 7.05
C GLY A 123 -0.79 -7.61 8.53
N ALA A 124 -1.45 -6.82 9.38
CA ALA A 124 -1.24 -6.85 10.83
C ALA A 124 -1.43 -8.24 11.44
N SER A 125 -2.33 -9.02 10.85
CA SER A 125 -2.65 -10.40 11.22
C SER A 125 -1.47 -11.36 10.99
N VAL A 126 -0.65 -11.11 9.97
CA VAL A 126 0.58 -11.86 9.65
C VAL A 126 1.69 -11.50 10.62
N MET A 127 1.92 -10.21 10.87
CA MET A 127 2.90 -9.78 11.86
C MET A 127 2.60 -10.37 13.24
N ALA A 128 1.32 -10.49 13.61
CA ALA A 128 0.91 -11.12 14.86
C ALA A 128 1.33 -12.58 14.99
N LEU A 129 1.30 -13.32 13.89
CA LEU A 129 1.77 -14.70 13.81
C LEU A 129 3.30 -14.76 13.85
N LEU A 130 3.97 -13.91 13.07
CA LEU A 130 5.43 -13.89 12.98
C LEU A 130 6.10 -13.54 14.32
N ARG A 131 5.48 -12.70 15.15
CA ARG A 131 6.01 -12.30 16.48
C ARG A 131 6.46 -13.45 17.37
N PHE A 132 5.82 -14.61 17.24
CA PHE A 132 6.06 -15.79 18.06
C PHE A 132 6.29 -17.05 17.21
N HIS A 133 6.69 -16.89 15.95
CA HIS A 133 6.90 -18.02 15.06
C HIS A 133 8.19 -18.76 15.41
N LYS A 134 8.08 -20.06 15.69
CA LYS A 134 9.19 -20.88 16.18
C LYS A 134 10.41 -20.87 15.25
N VAL A 135 10.20 -21.02 13.93
CA VAL A 135 11.31 -21.04 12.95
C VAL A 135 12.14 -19.75 13.00
N LEU A 136 11.48 -18.60 13.20
CA LEU A 136 12.17 -17.32 13.27
C LEU A 136 12.88 -17.14 14.63
N GLN A 137 12.30 -17.63 15.72
CA GLN A 137 12.96 -17.65 17.03
C GLN A 137 14.20 -18.54 17.03
N ASP A 138 14.11 -19.70 16.38
CA ASP A 138 15.22 -20.65 16.29
C ASP A 138 16.36 -20.07 15.42
N ALA A 139 16.04 -19.27 14.39
CA ALA A 139 17.03 -18.57 13.56
C ALA A 139 17.83 -17.49 14.32
N LEU A 140 17.24 -16.87 15.35
CA LEU A 140 17.90 -15.89 16.22
C LEU A 140 18.79 -16.54 17.30
N GLY A 141 18.63 -17.84 17.53
CA GLY A 141 19.37 -18.57 18.55
C GLY A 141 18.82 -18.41 19.98
N GLY A 142 19.30 -19.28 20.89
CA GLY A 142 18.67 -19.52 22.18
C GLY A 142 18.74 -18.40 23.22
N ASN A 143 19.60 -17.39 23.03
CA ASN A 143 19.84 -16.31 24.00
C ASN A 143 19.19 -14.97 23.60
N GLU A 144 18.52 -14.91 22.44
CA GLU A 144 17.95 -13.68 21.93
C GLU A 144 16.50 -13.45 22.39
N ARG A 145 16.00 -12.24 22.09
CA ARG A 145 14.63 -11.83 22.43
C ARG A 145 13.66 -12.80 21.76
N LYS A 146 12.87 -13.52 22.56
CA LYS A 146 11.81 -14.44 22.06
C LYS A 146 10.68 -13.73 21.29
N ARG A 147 10.66 -12.40 21.27
CA ARG A 147 9.68 -11.61 20.53
C ARG A 147 10.35 -11.01 19.31
N ILE A 148 9.85 -11.37 18.13
CA ILE A 148 10.34 -10.87 16.86
C ILE A 148 9.77 -9.46 16.61
N SER A 149 10.66 -8.49 16.44
CA SER A 149 10.32 -7.11 16.08
C SER A 149 10.54 -6.85 14.59
N THR A 150 10.05 -5.72 14.09
CA THR A 150 10.25 -5.29 12.70
C THR A 150 11.71 -5.14 12.33
N GLU A 151 12.55 -4.69 13.26
CA GLU A 151 13.99 -4.50 13.07
C GLU A 151 14.69 -5.85 12.89
N ILE A 152 14.28 -6.85 13.67
CA ILE A 152 14.77 -8.22 13.56
C ILE A 152 14.36 -8.82 12.21
N LEU A 153 13.13 -8.56 11.75
CA LEU A 153 12.68 -9.03 10.43
C LEU A 153 13.49 -8.38 9.29
N LYS A 154 13.80 -7.09 9.40
CA LYS A 154 14.65 -6.38 8.43
C LYS A 154 16.04 -7.03 8.33
N ASP A 155 16.65 -7.32 9.47
CA ASP A 155 17.96 -7.95 9.54
C ASP A 155 17.94 -9.38 8.99
N LEU A 156 16.98 -10.19 9.44
CA LEU A 156 16.86 -11.60 9.05
C LEU A 156 16.63 -11.78 7.54
N PHE A 157 15.82 -10.92 6.94
CA PHE A 157 15.49 -10.98 5.52
C PHE A 157 16.38 -10.07 4.65
N GLN A 158 17.26 -9.29 5.26
CA GLN A 158 18.14 -8.32 4.59
C GLN A 158 17.35 -7.35 3.68
N VAL A 159 16.30 -6.75 4.23
CA VAL A 159 15.44 -5.77 3.56
C VAL A 159 15.52 -4.40 4.23
N ASP A 160 15.36 -3.35 3.44
CA ASP A 160 15.43 -1.98 3.92
C ASP A 160 14.20 -1.65 4.79
N GLU A 161 13.02 -2.08 4.36
CA GLU A 161 11.76 -1.75 5.01
C GLU A 161 10.79 -2.92 5.18
N VAL A 162 10.11 -2.90 6.32
CA VAL A 162 9.01 -3.82 6.66
C VAL A 162 7.83 -2.96 7.07
N LEU A 163 6.78 -2.98 6.25
CA LEU A 163 5.56 -2.18 6.39
C LEU A 163 4.42 -3.08 6.88
N ILE A 164 3.69 -2.61 7.88
CA ILE A 164 2.57 -3.35 8.48
C ILE A 164 1.26 -2.63 8.15
N GLY A 165 0.43 -3.29 7.36
CA GLY A 165 -0.93 -2.88 7.07
C GLY A 165 -1.86 -3.12 8.26
N ALA A 166 -1.96 -2.13 9.15
CA ALA A 166 -2.88 -2.13 10.29
C ALA A 166 -4.32 -1.60 10.06
N PRO A 167 -4.69 -0.91 8.95
CA PRO A 167 -6.04 -0.38 8.84
C PRO A 167 -7.07 -1.51 8.68
N VAL A 168 -8.22 -1.29 9.32
CA VAL A 168 -9.39 -2.17 9.25
C VAL A 168 -10.52 -1.45 8.51
N GLN A 169 -11.28 -2.21 7.73
CA GLN A 169 -12.48 -1.72 7.06
C GLN A 169 -13.72 -2.43 7.59
N LEU A 170 -14.83 -1.71 7.60
CA LEU A 170 -16.13 -2.32 7.85
C LEU A 170 -16.50 -3.20 6.66
N ALA A 171 -16.89 -4.44 6.92
CA ALA A 171 -17.37 -5.35 5.90
C ALA A 171 -18.69 -4.84 5.29
N ARG A 172 -19.03 -5.37 4.12
CA ARG A 172 -20.25 -4.99 3.39
C ARG A 172 -21.55 -5.23 4.17
N ASP A 173 -21.51 -6.09 5.20
CA ASP A 173 -22.64 -6.36 6.09
C ASP A 173 -22.91 -5.21 7.10
N GLY A 174 -22.00 -4.24 7.19
CA GLY A 174 -22.08 -3.11 8.11
C GLY A 174 -21.88 -3.48 9.58
N LYS A 175 -21.44 -4.71 9.88
CA LYS A 175 -21.42 -5.26 11.25
C LYS A 175 -20.08 -5.88 11.61
N SER A 176 -19.38 -6.51 10.67
CA SER A 176 -18.08 -7.12 10.92
C SER A 176 -16.96 -6.20 10.42
N THR A 177 -15.79 -6.29 11.05
CA THR A 177 -14.57 -5.59 10.61
C THR A 177 -13.61 -6.59 10.00
N THR A 178 -12.94 -6.18 8.91
CA THR A 178 -11.94 -7.00 8.21
C THR A 178 -10.66 -6.21 8.02
N ASP A 179 -9.52 -6.89 8.12
CA ASP A 179 -8.21 -6.27 7.86
C ASP A 179 -8.11 -5.91 6.37
N LEU A 180 -7.71 -4.67 6.07
CA LEU A 180 -7.61 -4.21 4.69
C LEU A 180 -6.51 -4.94 3.91
N TRP A 181 -5.39 -5.20 4.59
CA TRP A 181 -4.22 -5.91 4.05
C TRP A 181 -4.26 -7.44 4.26
N LYS A 182 -5.43 -7.98 4.67
CA LYS A 182 -5.78 -9.41 4.79
C LYS A 182 -4.66 -10.27 5.43
N ASP A 183 -4.59 -11.55 5.10
CA ASP A 183 -3.57 -12.51 5.54
C ASP A 183 -2.52 -12.74 4.44
N ASN A 184 -2.07 -11.64 3.83
CA ASN A 184 -1.10 -11.65 2.74
C ASN A 184 0.22 -11.00 3.17
N LEU A 185 1.30 -11.44 2.52
CA LEU A 185 2.63 -10.83 2.58
C LEU A 185 3.13 -10.63 1.16
N MET A 186 3.65 -9.44 0.89
CA MET A 186 4.15 -9.04 -0.41
C MET A 186 5.61 -8.61 -0.28
N LEU A 187 6.41 -9.00 -1.26
CA LEU A 187 7.77 -8.53 -1.45
C LEU A 187 7.76 -7.60 -2.65
N HIS A 188 8.40 -6.45 -2.54
CA HIS A 188 8.45 -5.47 -3.62
C HIS A 188 9.85 -4.91 -3.78
N VAL A 189 10.22 -4.66 -5.03
CA VAL A 189 11.31 -3.74 -5.38
C VAL A 189 10.67 -2.36 -5.56
N VAL A 190 11.01 -1.44 -4.67
CA VAL A 190 10.53 -0.06 -4.70
C VAL A 190 11.72 0.86 -4.91
N SER A 191 11.74 1.55 -6.05
CA SER A 191 12.71 2.61 -6.32
C SER A 191 12.16 3.94 -5.80
N GLY A 192 12.70 4.40 -4.66
CA GLY A 192 12.44 5.74 -4.15
C GLY A 192 13.15 6.83 -4.97
N PRO A 193 12.90 8.11 -4.64
CA PRO A 193 13.63 9.22 -5.23
C PRO A 193 15.15 9.08 -4.99
N ALA A 194 15.96 9.41 -6.00
CA ALA A 194 17.42 9.19 -5.96
C ALA A 194 18.10 10.11 -4.94
N ALA A 195 17.52 11.27 -4.66
CA ALA A 195 17.94 12.19 -3.61
C ALA A 195 16.75 12.73 -2.80
N SER A 196 17.03 13.19 -1.57
CA SER A 196 16.05 13.89 -0.75
C SER A 196 15.55 15.14 -1.46
N GLY A 197 14.24 15.26 -1.62
CA GLY A 197 13.59 16.39 -2.30
C GLY A 197 13.32 16.19 -3.80
N GLU A 198 13.71 15.05 -4.37
CA GLU A 198 13.33 14.67 -5.73
C GLU A 198 12.01 13.87 -5.74
N ASN A 199 11.35 13.86 -6.90
CA ASN A 199 10.25 12.94 -7.16
C ASN A 199 10.80 11.58 -7.56
N ALA A 200 10.02 10.52 -7.33
CA ALA A 200 10.36 9.22 -7.88
C ALA A 200 10.33 9.29 -9.41
N ASP A 201 11.32 8.68 -10.05
CA ASP A 201 11.46 8.66 -11.51
C ASP A 201 10.79 7.40 -12.06
N GLU A 202 9.73 7.57 -12.85
CA GLU A 202 8.95 6.49 -13.45
C GLU A 202 9.78 5.60 -14.40
N HIS A 203 10.94 6.06 -14.87
CA HIS A 203 11.85 5.28 -15.69
C HIS A 203 12.70 4.31 -14.87
N ARG A 204 12.78 4.51 -13.54
CA ARG A 204 13.45 3.57 -12.65
C ARG A 204 12.55 2.36 -12.44
N PRO A 205 13.12 1.14 -12.50
CA PRO A 205 12.30 -0.03 -12.29
C PRO A 205 11.79 -0.13 -10.85
N SER A 206 10.48 -0.26 -10.71
CA SER A 206 9.75 -0.39 -9.44
C SER A 206 8.54 -1.29 -9.66
N PHE A 207 7.99 -1.87 -8.59
CA PHE A 207 6.73 -2.61 -8.67
C PHE A 207 5.59 -1.71 -9.18
N GLY A 208 5.45 -0.53 -8.61
CA GLY A 208 4.37 0.39 -8.94
C GLY A 208 4.65 1.82 -8.50
N TYR A 209 3.80 2.72 -8.98
CA TYR A 209 3.84 4.14 -8.67
C TYR A 209 2.44 4.68 -8.42
N THR A 210 2.35 5.69 -7.55
CA THR A 210 1.22 6.61 -7.51
C THR A 210 1.57 7.81 -8.37
N PHE A 211 1.02 7.87 -9.58
CA PHE A 211 1.15 9.02 -10.45
C PHE A 211 0.25 10.13 -9.92
N ARG A 212 0.82 11.29 -9.61
CA ARG A 212 0.08 12.44 -9.09
C ARG A 212 0.33 13.64 -9.97
N ARG A 213 -0.71 14.44 -10.23
CA ARG A 213 -0.57 15.69 -10.99
C ARG A 213 0.31 16.68 -10.22
N GLN A 214 1.23 17.33 -10.91
CA GLN A 214 2.06 18.39 -10.32
C GLN A 214 1.19 19.50 -9.72
N GLY A 215 1.51 19.94 -8.51
CA GLY A 215 0.76 20.96 -7.77
C GLY A 215 -0.42 20.43 -6.95
N MET A 216 -0.66 19.11 -6.96
CA MET A 216 -1.59 18.42 -6.06
C MET A 216 -0.81 17.73 -4.93
N PRO A 217 -1.42 17.48 -3.76
CA PRO A 217 -2.81 17.80 -3.37
C PRO A 217 -3.02 19.28 -3.06
N LEU A 218 -4.27 19.75 -3.19
CA LEU A 218 -4.69 21.12 -2.89
C LEU A 218 -5.84 21.11 -1.88
N ALA A 219 -5.78 22.03 -0.92
CA ALA A 219 -6.87 22.34 -0.01
C ALA A 219 -7.44 23.73 -0.34
N ASP A 220 -8.76 23.83 -0.50
CA ASP A 220 -9.44 25.10 -0.79
C ASP A 220 -10.73 25.27 0.02
N ARG A 221 -11.23 26.52 0.02
CA ARG A 221 -12.40 26.96 0.78
C ARG A 221 -13.35 27.68 -0.16
N PHE A 222 -14.63 27.31 -0.15
CA PHE A 222 -15.67 28.01 -0.91
C PHE A 222 -16.99 28.09 -0.14
N ASP A 223 -17.67 29.22 -0.28
CA ASP A 223 -18.94 29.46 0.41
C ASP A 223 -20.10 28.83 -0.37
N SER A 224 -21.01 28.16 0.33
CA SER A 224 -22.27 27.68 -0.25
C SER A 224 -23.22 28.84 -0.53
N VAL A 225 -24.11 28.64 -1.52
CA VAL A 225 -25.20 29.58 -1.81
C VAL A 225 -26.05 29.79 -0.55
N GLY A 226 -26.11 31.03 -0.08
CA GLY A 226 -26.80 31.42 1.14
C GLY A 226 -25.90 31.85 2.31
N GLY A 227 -24.57 31.75 2.18
CA GLY A 227 -23.60 32.39 3.09
C GLY A 227 -23.55 31.88 4.52
N LYS A 228 -24.26 30.79 4.83
CA LYS A 228 -24.30 30.16 6.16
C LYS A 228 -23.36 28.98 6.30
N VAL A 229 -22.97 28.37 5.18
CA VAL A 229 -22.14 27.17 5.17
C VAL A 229 -20.89 27.45 4.34
N VAL A 230 -19.75 27.12 4.92
CA VAL A 230 -18.45 27.14 4.27
C VAL A 230 -18.06 25.70 3.99
N ASN A 231 -17.66 25.38 2.76
CA ASN A 231 -17.12 24.07 2.44
C ASN A 231 -15.61 24.14 2.43
N ILE A 232 -14.99 23.24 3.18
CA ILE A 232 -13.55 23.02 3.16
C ILE A 232 -13.30 21.76 2.37
N ARG A 233 -12.46 21.86 1.35
CA ARG A 233 -12.28 20.83 0.35
C ARG A 233 -10.82 20.40 0.25
N TYR A 234 -10.63 19.10 0.04
CA TYR A 234 -9.34 18.49 -0.26
C TYR A 234 -9.46 17.79 -1.60
N THR A 235 -8.63 18.21 -2.56
CA THR A 235 -8.60 17.65 -3.91
C THR A 235 -7.21 17.08 -4.19
N ASP A 236 -7.17 15.82 -4.61
CA ASP A 236 -5.96 15.17 -5.12
C ASP A 236 -6.27 14.53 -6.48
N ILE A 237 -5.34 14.65 -7.43
CA ILE A 237 -5.50 14.08 -8.77
C ILE A 237 -4.38 13.07 -8.95
N TYR A 238 -4.74 11.79 -8.86
CA TYR A 238 -3.76 10.70 -8.90
C TYR A 238 -4.31 9.43 -9.56
N LYS A 239 -3.38 8.52 -9.89
CA LYS A 239 -3.67 7.14 -10.26
C LYS A 239 -2.57 6.22 -9.72
N VAL A 240 -2.97 5.17 -9.00
CA VAL A 240 -2.04 4.09 -8.64
C VAL A 240 -2.03 3.05 -9.74
N ALA A 241 -0.82 2.67 -10.17
CA ALA A 241 -0.63 1.64 -11.18
C ALA A 241 0.61 0.78 -10.88
N VAL A 242 0.49 -0.49 -11.25
CA VAL A 242 1.61 -1.45 -11.22
C VAL A 242 2.28 -1.39 -12.59
N VAL A 243 3.59 -1.11 -12.59
CA VAL A 243 4.39 -0.96 -13.82
C VAL A 243 5.37 -2.12 -14.01
N GLY A 244 5.72 -2.81 -12.91
CA GLY A 244 6.63 -3.96 -12.90
C GLY A 244 6.01 -5.14 -12.18
N SER A 245 5.20 -5.93 -12.88
CA SER A 245 4.60 -7.17 -12.33
C SER A 245 5.64 -8.22 -11.91
N GLU A 246 6.82 -8.17 -12.51
CA GLU A 246 7.97 -9.02 -12.20
C GLU A 246 8.74 -8.56 -10.95
N ALA A 247 8.58 -7.30 -10.56
CA ALA A 247 9.28 -6.63 -9.45
C ALA A 247 8.58 -6.82 -8.09
N GLY A 248 7.65 -7.77 -8.00
CA GLY A 248 6.98 -8.11 -6.76
C GLY A 248 6.71 -9.60 -6.64
N TYR A 249 6.43 -10.04 -5.42
CA TYR A 249 5.99 -11.40 -5.11
C TYR A 249 4.85 -11.36 -4.09
N LEU A 250 3.83 -12.20 -4.25
CA LEU A 250 2.69 -12.29 -3.34
C LEU A 250 2.60 -13.67 -2.68
N ILE A 251 2.61 -13.70 -1.37
CA ILE A 251 2.28 -14.87 -0.54
C ILE A 251 0.91 -14.64 0.08
N SER A 252 -0.06 -15.50 -0.25
CA SER A 252 -1.43 -15.42 0.24
C SER A 252 -1.82 -16.61 1.10
N GLY A 253 -2.87 -16.47 1.90
CA GLY A 253 -3.40 -17.57 2.72
C GLY A 253 -2.45 -17.98 3.84
N ILE A 254 -1.68 -17.04 4.41
CA ILE A 254 -0.59 -17.33 5.36
C ILE A 254 -1.06 -18.12 6.57
N LYS A 255 -2.29 -17.87 7.01
CA LYS A 255 -2.88 -18.57 8.16
C LYS A 255 -3.48 -19.92 7.78
N GLY A 256 -3.64 -20.26 6.51
CA GLY A 256 -4.30 -21.48 6.06
C GLY A 256 -5.74 -21.54 6.55
N ALA A 257 -6.69 -21.24 5.67
CA ALA A 257 -8.12 -21.42 5.97
C ALA A 257 -8.43 -22.84 6.46
#